data_AF-A0A2E3VZN1-F1
#
_entry.id   AF-A0A2E3VZN1-F1
#
_cell.length_a   1.000
_cell.length_b   1.000
_cell.length_c   1.000
_cell.angle_alpha   90.00
_cell.angle_beta   90.00
_cell.angle_gamma   90.00
#
_symmetry.space_group_name_H-M   'P 1'
#
loop_
_entity.id
_entity.type
_entity.pdbx_description
1 polymer ?
#
loop_
_entity_poly.entity_id
_entity_poly.type
_entity_poly.pdbx_seq_one_letter_code
_entity_poly.pdbx_strand_id
1 'polypeptide(L)' 'MANIRQKSIQELESWNLKELRKLRISVKNRIQSLEFSKKPKELPSSHPLSQMGVEECKNLLQKVQKAERDLVK' A
#
# COMPACT_ATOMS: atom_id res chain seq x y z
N MET A 1 -13.41 5.17 -9.90
CA MET A 1 -12.26 5.31 -8.97
C MET A 1 -11.84 3.91 -8.54
N ALA A 2 -10.58 3.51 -8.76
CA ALA A 2 -10.13 2.18 -8.34
C ALA A 2 -10.23 2.03 -6.81
N ASN A 3 -11.05 1.10 -6.36
CA ASN A 3 -11.15 0.72 -4.96
C ASN A 3 -9.98 -0.20 -4.63
N ILE A 4 -8.92 0.41 -4.09
CA ILE A 4 -7.79 -0.26 -3.42
C ILE A 4 -8.25 -1.29 -2.36
N ARG A 5 -9.52 -1.22 -1.94
CA ARG A 5 -10.16 -2.11 -0.96
C ARG A 5 -10.75 -3.40 -1.56
N GLN A 6 -10.89 -3.48 -2.89
CA GLN A 6 -11.52 -4.63 -3.56
C GLN A 6 -10.51 -5.54 -4.27
N LYS A 7 -9.32 -5.04 -4.61
CA LYS A 7 -8.25 -5.84 -5.22
C LYS A 7 -7.29 -6.34 -4.14
N SER A 8 -6.88 -7.60 -4.24
CA SER A 8 -5.83 -8.17 -3.40
C SER A 8 -4.52 -7.43 -3.64
N ILE A 9 -3.87 -6.96 -2.57
CA ILE A 9 -2.52 -6.38 -2.66
C ILE A 9 -1.46 -7.46 -2.94
N GLN A 10 -1.84 -8.74 -2.97
CA GLN A 10 -0.92 -9.84 -3.28
C GLN A 10 -0.59 -9.90 -4.77
N GLU A 11 -1.48 -9.42 -5.65
CA GLU A 11 -1.35 -9.53 -7.11
C GLU A 11 -1.02 -8.17 -7.76
N LEU A 12 0.03 -7.51 -7.29
CA LEU A 12 0.45 -6.17 -7.76
C LEU A 12 0.75 -6.10 -9.27
N GLU A 13 1.09 -7.22 -9.88
CA GLU A 13 1.39 -7.33 -11.32
C GLU A 13 0.15 -7.08 -12.19
N SER A 14 -1.06 -7.32 -11.66
CA SER A 14 -2.32 -7.05 -12.35
C SER A 14 -2.78 -5.58 -12.27
N TRP A 15 -2.04 -4.75 -11.53
CA TRP A 15 -2.44 -3.37 -11.25
C TRP A 15 -1.88 -2.43 -12.31
N ASN A 16 -2.64 -1.39 -12.65
CA ASN A 16 -2.12 -0.34 -13.53
C ASN A 16 -1.29 0.69 -12.76
N LEU A 17 -0.53 1.48 -13.50
CA LEU A 17 0.38 2.51 -12.98
C LEU A 17 -0.30 3.53 -12.05
N LYS A 18 -1.58 3.89 -12.32
CA LYS A 18 -2.35 4.81 -11.46
C LYS A 18 -2.75 4.15 -10.14
N GLU A 19 -3.12 2.87 -10.17
CA GLU A 19 -3.47 2.07 -8.99
C GLU A 19 -2.25 1.86 -8.10
N LEU A 20 -1.11 1.50 -8.69
CA LEU A 20 0.16 1.34 -7.96
C LEU A 20 0.62 2.65 -7.31
N ARG A 21 0.53 3.79 -8.03
CA ARG A 21 0.84 5.11 -7.44
C ARG A 21 -0.02 5.43 -6.23
N LYS A 22 -1.33 5.14 -6.31
CA LYS A 22 -2.25 5.32 -5.17
C LYS A 22 -1.90 4.42 -4.00
N LEU A 23 -1.63 3.15 -4.26
CA LEU A 23 -1.23 2.20 -3.23
C LEU A 23 0.08 2.64 -2.56
N ARG A 24 1.07 3.07 -3.34
CA ARG A 24 2.35 3.61 -2.84
C ARG A 24 2.13 4.78 -1.88
N ILE A 25 1.26 5.73 -2.22
CA ILE A 25 0.94 6.87 -1.36
C ILE A 25 0.25 6.38 -0.07
N SER A 26 -0.74 5.49 -0.19
CA SER A 26 -1.44 4.92 0.98
C SER A 26 -0.50 4.19 1.92
N VAL A 27 0.43 3.38 1.39
CA VAL A 27 1.44 2.65 2.17
C VAL A 27 2.40 3.62 2.86
N LYS A 28 2.90 4.64 2.15
CA LYS A 28 3.76 5.68 2.76
C LYS A 28 3.05 6.43 3.88
N ASN A 29 1.80 6.83 3.67
CA ASN A 29 0.99 7.51 4.68
C ASN A 29 0.76 6.59 5.90
N ARG A 30 0.59 5.29 5.67
CA ARG A 30 0.44 4.30 6.73
C ARG A 30 1.73 4.14 7.53
N ILE A 31 2.88 4.00 6.87
CA ILE A 31 4.21 3.95 7.53
C ILE A 31 4.41 5.21 8.37
N GLN A 32 4.20 6.39 7.79
CA GLN A 32 4.36 7.65 8.50
C GLN A 32 3.43 7.75 9.71
N SER A 33 2.16 7.32 9.56
CA SER A 33 1.22 7.29 10.67
C SER A 33 1.66 6.30 11.76
N LEU A 34 2.25 5.16 11.42
CA LEU A 34 2.66 4.15 12.39
C LEU A 34 3.98 4.53 13.09
N GLU A 35 4.94 5.13 12.37
CA GLU A 35 6.25 5.49 12.91
C GLU A 35 6.23 6.78 13.74
N PHE A 36 5.45 7.78 13.31
CA PHE A 36 5.52 9.12 13.89
C PHE A 36 4.29 9.53 14.70
N SER A 37 3.15 8.82 14.58
CA SER A 37 1.99 9.13 15.39
C SER A 37 2.02 8.34 16.70
N LYS A 38 1.85 9.04 17.82
CA LYS A 38 1.61 8.40 19.12
C LYS A 38 0.28 7.63 19.17
N LYS A 39 -0.66 7.95 18.27
CA LYS A 39 -1.94 7.25 18.07
C LYS A 39 -2.20 7.12 16.56
N PRO A 40 -1.67 6.08 15.90
CA PRO A 40 -1.96 5.85 14.48
C PRO A 40 -3.46 5.68 14.27
N LYS A 41 -4.00 6.24 13.17
CA LYS A 41 -5.41 6.03 12.82
C LYS A 41 -5.65 4.54 12.58
N GLU A 42 -6.66 3.98 13.22
CA GLU A 42 -7.12 2.63 12.90
C GLU A 42 -7.72 2.64 11.50
N LEU A 43 -7.25 1.73 10.66
CA LEU A 43 -7.86 1.50 9.37
C LEU A 43 -9.03 0.52 9.56
N PRO A 44 -10.11 0.64 8.78
CA PRO A 44 -11.17 -0.36 8.79
C PRO A 44 -10.60 -1.76 8.57
N SER A 45 -11.18 -2.79 9.18
CA SER A 45 -10.74 -4.19 9.00
C SER A 45 -10.75 -4.64 7.53
N SER A 46 -11.63 -4.05 6.72
CA SER A 46 -11.69 -4.25 5.26
C SER A 46 -10.56 -3.56 4.49
N HIS A 47 -9.79 -2.69 5.13
CA HIS A 47 -8.63 -2.07 4.50
C HIS A 47 -7.48 -3.08 4.49
N PRO A 48 -6.87 -3.35 3.34
CA PRO A 48 -5.83 -4.37 3.26
C PRO A 48 -4.48 -3.97 3.87
N LEU A 49 -4.41 -2.79 4.51
CA LEU A 49 -3.27 -2.32 5.31
C LEU A 49 -3.61 -2.26 6.82
N SER A 50 -4.81 -2.68 7.21
CA SER A 50 -5.28 -2.60 8.61
C SER A 50 -4.52 -3.57 9.50
N GLN A 51 -4.23 -4.76 8.99
CA GLN A 51 -3.45 -5.80 9.68
C GLN A 51 -1.94 -5.67 9.47
N MET A 52 -1.48 -4.66 8.73
CA MET A 52 -0.05 -4.53 8.39
C MET A 52 0.69 -3.63 9.39
N GLY A 53 1.77 -4.15 9.97
CA GLY A 53 2.74 -3.41 10.75
C GLY A 53 3.67 -2.54 9.91
N VAL A 54 4.57 -1.79 10.56
CA VAL A 54 5.54 -0.91 9.89
C VAL A 54 6.44 -1.69 8.91
N GLU A 55 7.00 -2.82 9.36
CA GLU A 55 7.90 -3.65 8.55
C GLU A 55 7.18 -4.25 7.34
N GLU A 56 5.96 -4.76 7.54
CA GLU A 56 5.13 -5.31 6.47
C GLU A 56 4.77 -4.23 5.45
N CYS A 57 4.45 -3.01 5.91
CA CYS A 57 4.22 -1.87 5.02
C CYS A 57 5.47 -1.49 4.23
N LYS A 58 6.67 -1.53 4.84
CA LYS A 58 7.95 -1.28 4.14
C LYS A 58 8.22 -2.34 3.07
N ASN A 59 8.00 -3.61 3.38
CA ASN A 59 8.12 -4.71 2.43
C ASN A 59 7.14 -4.55 1.26
N LEU A 60 5.89 -4.18 1.55
CA LEU A 60 4.91 -3.91 0.51
C LEU A 60 5.32 -2.73 -0.37
N LEU A 61 5.85 -1.65 0.22
CA LEU A 61 6.30 -0.48 -0.54
C LEU A 61 7.37 -0.86 -1.57
N GLN A 62 8.32 -1.74 -1.21
CA GLN A 62 9.32 -2.24 -2.16
C GLN A 62 8.69 -3.03 -3.31
N LYS A 63 7.73 -3.92 -3.01
CA LYS A 63 7.01 -4.68 -4.04
C LYS A 63 6.23 -3.77 -5.00
N VAL A 64 5.56 -2.74 -4.47
CA VAL A 64 4.84 -1.75 -5.29
C VAL A 64 5.80 -0.97 -6.19
N GLN A 65 6.95 -0.54 -5.65
CA GLN A 65 7.96 0.16 -6.45
C GLN A 65 8.56 -0.73 -7.55
N LYS A 66 8.75 -2.02 -7.28
CA LYS A 66 9.21 -2.98 -8.29
C LYS A 66 8.18 -3.12 -9.41
N ALA A 67 6.91 -3.36 -9.06
CA ALA A 67 5.82 -3.43 -10.03
C ALA A 67 5.67 -2.12 -10.84
N GLU A 68 5.81 -0.96 -10.20
CA GLU A 68 5.80 0.34 -10.91
C GLU A 68 6.92 0.43 -11.94
N ARG A 69 8.14 -0.05 -11.61
CA ARG A 69 9.27 -0.04 -12.56
C ARG A 69 9.05 -1.02 -13.70
N ASP A 70 8.55 -2.22 -13.41
CA ASP A 70 8.32 -3.26 -14.40
C ASP A 70 7.25 -2.84 -15.43
N LEU A 71 6.27 -2.02 -15.03
CA LEU A 71 5.25 -1.44 -15.92
C LEU A 71 5.71 -0.24 -16.75
N VAL A 72 6.80 0.42 -16.33
CA VAL A 72 7.39 1.57 -17.06
C VAL A 72 8.45 1.11 -18.07
N LYS A 73 8.97 -0.11 -17.89
CA LYS A 73 9.96 -0.73 -18.76
C LYS A 73 9.34 -1.21 -20.07
#